data_AF-G0HPX8-F1
#
_entry.id   AF-G0HPX8-F1
#
_cell.length_a   1.000
_cell.length_b   1.000
_cell.length_c   1.000
_cell.angle_alpha   90.00
_cell.angle_beta   90.00
_cell.angle_gamma   90.00
#
_symmetry.space_group_name_H-M   'P 1'
#
loop_
_entity.id
_entity.type
_entity.pdbx_description
1 polymer ?
#
loop_
_entity_poly.entity_id
_entity_poly.type
_entity_poly.pdbx_seq_one_letter_code
_entity_poly.pdbx_strand_id
1 'polypeptide(L)'
;MTTTIDGEIVLLNNETGRYQGLSGVGPDIWDRIQEPTEPAAIVSTLVEEYDVDRDRVATDVERFLETLAAEQLVKIDASPTP
;
A
#
# COMPACT_ATOMS: atom_id res chain seq x y z
N MET A 1 -0.33 -10.94 -10.62
CA MET A 1 -1.54 -11.73 -10.24
C MET A 1 -1.66 -11.65 -8.73
N THR A 2 -2.83 -11.28 -8.20
CA THR A 2 -3.09 -11.21 -6.75
C THR A 2 -3.93 -12.40 -6.31
N THR A 3 -3.46 -13.14 -5.32
CA THR A 3 -4.22 -14.24 -4.71
C THR A 3 -4.52 -13.88 -3.27
N THR A 4 -5.79 -13.87 -2.88
CA THR A 4 -6.19 -13.67 -1.48
C THR A 4 -6.28 -15.02 -0.78
N ILE A 5 -5.54 -15.19 0.32
CA ILE A 5 -5.57 -16.38 1.16
C ILE A 5 -5.79 -15.93 2.61
N ASP A 6 -6.87 -16.36 3.24
CA ASP A 6 -7.19 -16.08 4.66
C ASP A 6 -7.21 -14.59 5.05
N GLY A 7 -7.55 -13.69 4.11
CA GLY A 7 -7.54 -12.23 4.32
C GLY A 7 -6.19 -11.56 4.06
N GLU A 8 -5.18 -12.34 3.69
CA GLU A 8 -3.89 -11.85 3.24
C GLU A 8 -3.85 -11.80 1.71
N ILE A 9 -3.35 -10.71 1.14
CA ILE A 9 -3.15 -10.61 -0.32
C ILE A 9 -1.70 -10.98 -0.64
N VAL A 10 -1.51 -12.00 -1.47
CA VAL A 10 -0.20 -12.33 -2.03
C VAL A 10 -0.10 -11.75 -3.42
N LEU A 11 0.80 -10.79 -3.57
CA LEU A 11 1.20 -10.19 -4.84
C LEU A 11 2.34 -10.99 -5.44
N LEU A 12 2.09 -11.64 -6.58
CA LEU A 12 3.17 -12.14 -7.42
C LEU A 12 3.58 -11.05 -8.40
N ASN A 13 4.80 -10.54 -8.24
CA ASN A 13 5.45 -9.78 -9.28
C ASN A 13 6.00 -10.74 -10.35
N ASN A 14 5.43 -10.67 -11.55
CA ASN A 14 5.85 -11.50 -12.67
C ASN A 14 7.16 -11.04 -13.34
N GLU A 15 7.58 -9.79 -13.10
CA GLU A 15 8.83 -9.21 -13.58
C GLU A 15 10.02 -9.57 -12.68
N THR A 16 9.86 -9.49 -11.35
CA THR A 16 10.94 -9.82 -10.40
C THR A 16 10.89 -11.26 -9.90
N GLY A 17 9.75 -11.96 -10.07
CA GLY A 17 9.52 -13.31 -9.55
C GLY A 17 9.35 -13.37 -8.02
N ARG A 18 9.19 -12.22 -7.36
CA ARG A 18 8.99 -12.12 -5.91
C ARG A 18 7.53 -12.18 -5.51
N TYR A 19 7.30 -12.74 -4.33
CA TYR A 19 6.01 -12.76 -3.66
C TYR A 19 6.03 -11.73 -2.54
N GLN A 20 5.13 -10.75 -2.61
CA GLN A 20 4.91 -9.80 -1.53
C GLN A 20 3.58 -10.15 -0.85
N GLY A 21 3.66 -10.59 0.40
CA GLY A 21 2.49 -10.78 1.25
C GLY A 21 2.04 -9.44 1.84
N LEU A 22 0.74 -9.18 1.77
CA LEU A 22 0.05 -8.07 2.41
C LEU A 22 -0.79 -8.62 3.55
N SER A 23 -0.54 -8.11 4.75
CA SER A 23 -1.28 -8.49 5.95
C SER A 23 -1.70 -7.22 6.72
N GLY A 24 -2.72 -7.33 7.56
CA GLY A 24 -3.26 -6.17 8.29
C GLY A 24 -3.94 -5.18 7.33
N VAL A 25 -3.50 -3.91 7.33
CA VAL A 25 -4.04 -2.85 6.46
C VAL A 25 -3.47 -2.85 5.03
N GLY A 26 -2.49 -3.70 4.74
CA GLY A 26 -1.85 -3.78 3.42
C GLY A 26 -2.83 -4.04 2.26
N PRO A 27 -3.73 -5.04 2.35
CA PRO A 27 -4.77 -5.29 1.36
C PRO A 27 -5.67 -4.07 1.09
N ASP A 28 -6.02 -3.38 2.16
CA ASP A 28 -6.86 -2.19 2.17
C ASP A 28 -6.18 -1.01 1.47
N ILE A 29 -4.88 -0.80 1.73
CA ILE A 29 -4.07 0.19 1.01
C ILE A 29 -3.98 -0.19 -0.47
N TRP A 30 -3.72 -1.47 -0.76
CA TRP A 30 -3.57 -1.98 -2.12
C TRP A 30 -4.82 -1.76 -2.97
N ASP A 31 -6.01 -1.98 -2.42
CA ASP A 31 -7.27 -1.74 -3.13
C ASP A 31 -7.49 -0.24 -3.43
N ARG A 32 -7.18 0.63 -2.46
CA ARG A 32 -7.32 2.09 -2.60
C ARG A 32 -6.37 2.69 -3.64
N ILE A 33 -5.14 2.17 -3.76
CA ILE A 33 -4.16 2.65 -4.74
C ILE A 33 -4.38 2.10 -6.16
N GLN A 34 -5.40 1.27 -6.37
CA GLN A 34 -5.84 0.90 -7.72
C GLN A 34 -6.32 2.13 -8.51
N GLU A 35 -6.79 3.15 -7.78
CA GLU A 35 -7.07 4.48 -8.30
C GLU A 35 -6.01 5.48 -7.82
N PRO A 36 -5.72 6.55 -8.58
CA PRO A 36 -4.77 7.59 -8.17
C PRO A 36 -5.24 8.25 -6.87
N THR A 37 -4.59 7.90 -5.76
CA THR A 37 -4.98 8.33 -4.42
C THR A 37 -3.80 8.95 -3.69
N GLU A 38 -4.07 10.02 -2.94
CA GLU A 38 -3.05 10.67 -2.12
C GLU A 38 -2.72 9.82 -0.88
N PRO A 39 -1.42 9.63 -0.55
CA PRO A 39 -1.02 8.89 0.65
C PRO A 39 -1.67 9.46 1.93
N ALA A 40 -1.81 10.78 2.02
CA ALA A 40 -2.44 11.45 3.15
C ALA A 40 -3.93 11.09 3.33
N ALA A 41 -4.65 10.81 2.25
CA ALA A 41 -6.03 10.35 2.29
C ALA A 41 -6.10 8.92 2.84
N ILE A 42 -5.23 8.03 2.35
CA ILE A 42 -5.10 6.65 2.85
C ILE A 42 -4.83 6.65 4.35
N VAL A 43 -3.85 7.43 4.79
CA VAL A 43 -3.49 7.56 6.21
C VAL A 43 -4.69 8.04 7.04
N SER A 44 -5.41 9.06 6.58
CA SER A 44 -6.56 9.60 7.33
C SER A 44 -7.67 8.55 7.47
N THR A 45 -7.99 7.84 6.39
CA THR A 45 -8.98 6.76 6.42
C THR A 45 -8.56 5.63 7.36
N LEU A 46 -7.31 5.20 7.31
CA LEU A 46 -6.82 4.12 8.18
C LEU A 46 -6.81 4.54 9.66
N VAL A 47 -6.47 5.79 9.96
CA VAL A 47 -6.53 6.33 11.33
C VAL A 47 -7.97 6.34 11.85
N GLU A 48 -8.94 6.73 11.01
CA GLU A 48 -10.35 6.76 11.39
C GLU A 48 -10.96 5.35 11.53
N GLU A 49 -10.58 4.41 10.66
CA GLU A 49 -11.16 3.06 10.62
C GLU A 49 -10.55 2.11 11.67
N TYR A 50 -9.25 2.26 11.95
CA TYR A 50 -8.51 1.38 12.86
C TYR A 50 -8.15 2.02 14.21
N ASP A 51 -8.49 3.29 14.44
CA ASP A 51 -8.19 4.05 15.68
C ASP A 51 -6.71 3.98 16.09
N VAL A 52 -5.84 4.23 15.11
CA VAL A 52 -4.37 4.11 15.22
C VAL A 52 -3.68 5.46 15.12
N ASP A 53 -2.43 5.53 15.57
CA ASP A 53 -1.64 6.77 15.56
C ASP A 53 -1.28 7.21 14.13
N ARG A 54 -1.56 8.48 13.81
CA ARG A 54 -1.36 9.04 12.46
C ARG A 54 0.09 9.01 11.99
N ASP A 55 1.04 9.36 12.85
CA ASP A 55 2.47 9.38 12.50
C ASP A 55 2.98 7.96 12.23
N ARG A 56 2.52 6.99 13.02
CA ARG A 56 2.80 5.57 12.77
C ARG A 56 2.25 5.11 11.43
N VAL A 57 0.96 5.35 11.18
CA VAL A 57 0.32 4.94 9.92
C VAL A 57 0.97 5.63 8.73
N ALA A 58 1.28 6.92 8.81
CA ALA A 58 1.97 7.64 7.75
C ALA A 58 3.31 6.97 7.41
N THR A 59 4.12 6.67 8.42
CA THR A 59 5.41 5.99 8.24
C THR A 59 5.26 4.59 7.66
N ASP A 60 4.28 3.83 8.13
CA ASP A 60 4.02 2.47 7.64
C ASP A 60 3.49 2.47 6.20
N VAL A 61 2.57 3.39 5.86
CA VAL A 61 2.06 3.59 4.50
C VAL A 61 3.18 4.03 3.56
N GLU A 62 4.04 4.97 3.97
CA GLU A 62 5.21 5.38 3.17
C GLU A 62 6.13 4.20 2.88
N ARG A 63 6.57 3.47 3.91
CA ARG A 63 7.42 2.28 3.71
C ARG A 63 6.76 1.23 2.84
N PHE A 64 5.46 1.06 3.00
CA PHE A 64 4.69 0.11 2.23
C PHE A 64 4.69 0.48 0.73
N LEU A 65 4.37 1.73 0.41
CA LEU A 65 4.41 2.24 -0.96
C LEU A 65 5.83 2.19 -1.55
N GLU A 66 6.85 2.56 -0.77
CA GLU A 66 8.26 2.46 -1.19
C GLU A 66 8.66 1.00 -1.50
N THR A 67 8.22 0.05 -0.66
CA THR A 67 8.48 -1.38 -0.88
C THR A 67 7.83 -1.85 -2.18
N LEU A 68 6.56 -1.50 -2.40
CA LEU A 68 5.86 -1.84 -3.64
C LEU A 68 6.51 -1.19 -4.87
N ALA A 69 6.98 0.06 -4.74
CA ALA A 69 7.66 0.78 -5.82
C ALA A 69 9.04 0.17 -6.14
N ALA A 70 9.80 -0.23 -5.11
CA ALA A 70 11.08 -0.93 -5.27
C ALA A 70 10.88 -2.29 -5.94
N GLU A 71 9.79 -2.97 -5.62
CA GLU A 71 9.33 -4.17 -6.30
C GLU A 71 8.64 -3.87 -7.62
N GLN A 72 8.68 -2.66 -8.19
CA GLN A 72 8.03 -2.29 -9.46
C GLN A 72 6.52 -2.65 -9.57
N LEU A 73 5.85 -2.86 -8.43
CA LEU A 73 4.42 -3.20 -8.38
C LEU A 73 3.54 -1.96 -8.52
N VAL A 74 4.04 -0.80 -8.08
CA VAL A 74 3.35 0.49 -8.17
C VAL A 74 4.33 1.56 -8.64
N LYS A 75 3.79 2.65 -9.18
CA LYS A 75 4.57 3.83 -9.56
C LYS A 75 4.15 4.99 -8.68
N ILE A 76 5.08 5.48 -7.87
CA ILE A 76 4.86 6.71 -7.09
C ILE A 76 5.15 7.88 -8.01
N ASP A 77 4.08 8.55 -8.46
CA ASP A 77 4.22 9.84 -9.11
C ASP A 77 4.42 10.91 -8.03
N ALA A 78 5.68 11.08 -7.63
CA ALA A 78 6.12 12.23 -6.84
C ALA A 78 6.15 13.48 -7.74
N SER A 79 4.99 13.85 -8.31
CA SER A 79 4.80 15.20 -8.80
C SER A 79 4.37 16.05 -7.61
N PRO A 80 5.28 16.82 -6.97
CA PRO A 80 4.83 17.93 -6.14
C PRO A 80 4.10 18.85 -7.10
N THR A 81 2.77 18.83 -7.08
CA THR A 81 2.02 19.83 -7.85
C THR A 81 2.29 21.17 -7.14
N PRO A 82 2.91 22.16 -7.80
CA PRO A 82 3.23 23.46 -7.21
C PRO A 82 1.99 24.34 -6.99
#